data_AF-A0A946ELU0-F1
#
_entry.id   AF-A0A946ELU0-F1
#
_cell.length_a   1.000
_cell.length_b   1.000
_cell.length_c   1.000
_cell.angle_alpha   90.00
_cell.angle_beta   90.00
_cell.angle_gamma   90.00
#
_symmetry.space_group_name_H-M   'P 1'
#
loop_
_entity.id
_entity.type
_entity.pdbx_description
1 polymer ?
#
loop_
_entity_poly.entity_id
_entity_poly.type
_entity_poly.pdbx_seq_one_letter_code
_entity_poly.pdbx_strand_id
1 'polypeptide(L)'
;MNSDGSGVFRITDNDAANFAPFFTPDGKSLLFSSNQGAGGGREFDIYKINIDGTGLEQVTTALGFDGFPMISPDGTRILFCSNRHNSNKGETNVFVADWLGGE
;
A
#
# COMPACT_ATOMS: atom_id res chain seq x y z
N MET A 1 -10.01 -18.34 -0.92
CA MET A 1 -9.46 -19.40 -0.03
C MET A 1 -10.59 -20.38 0.25
N ASN A 2 -10.30 -21.68 0.16
CA ASN A 2 -11.21 -22.74 0.57
C ASN A 2 -11.33 -22.74 2.11
N SER A 3 -12.38 -23.35 2.66
CA SER A 3 -12.56 -23.42 4.13
C SER A 3 -11.43 -24.15 4.86
N ASP A 4 -10.65 -24.96 4.15
CA ASP A 4 -9.48 -25.69 4.64
C ASP A 4 -8.15 -24.90 4.53
N GLY A 5 -8.19 -23.65 4.05
CA GLY A 5 -7.00 -22.83 3.86
C GLY A 5 -6.29 -23.03 2.51
N SER A 6 -6.75 -23.95 1.66
CA SER A 6 -6.18 -24.17 0.33
C SER A 6 -6.69 -23.16 -0.71
N GLY A 7 -6.13 -23.22 -1.92
CA GLY A 7 -6.48 -22.29 -3.00
C GLY A 7 -6.03 -20.85 -2.73
N VAL A 8 -4.88 -20.70 -2.06
CA VAL A 8 -4.19 -19.42 -1.89
C VAL A 8 -3.03 -19.35 -2.87
N PHE A 9 -2.78 -18.17 -3.42
CA PHE A 9 -1.61 -17.89 -4.23
C PHE A 9 -0.96 -16.60 -3.72
N ARG A 10 0.36 -16.53 -3.83
CA ARG A 10 1.14 -15.37 -3.42
C ARG A 10 1.18 -14.36 -4.58
N ILE A 11 0.75 -13.12 -4.32
CA ILE A 11 0.77 -12.03 -5.30
C ILE A 11 2.13 -11.31 -5.32
N THR A 12 2.74 -11.09 -4.14
CA THR A 12 4.02 -10.38 -4.02
C THR A 12 5.23 -11.32 -4.05
N ASP A 13 6.25 -10.96 -4.83
CA ASP A 13 7.53 -11.69 -4.89
C ASP A 13 8.70 -10.71 -5.08
N ASN A 14 8.95 -9.91 -4.05
CA ASN A 14 9.81 -8.72 -4.13
C ASN A 14 10.86 -8.62 -3.01
N ASP A 15 11.14 -9.72 -2.31
CA ASP A 15 12.10 -9.80 -1.19
C ASP A 15 11.90 -8.72 -0.11
N ALA A 16 10.64 -8.32 0.11
CA ALA A 16 10.26 -7.26 1.03
C ALA A 16 9.18 -7.72 2.01
N ALA A 17 9.05 -7.00 3.12
CA ALA A 17 7.89 -7.10 3.99
C ALA A 17 6.71 -6.39 3.31
N ASN A 18 5.58 -7.07 3.20
CA ASN A 18 4.37 -6.57 2.55
C ASN A 18 3.15 -6.78 3.46
N PHE A 19 2.39 -5.73 3.77
CA PHE A 19 1.24 -5.81 4.67
C PHE A 19 0.18 -4.73 4.42
N ALA A 20 -0.91 -4.78 5.19
CA ALA A 20 -2.06 -3.88 5.09
C ALA A 20 -2.63 -3.73 3.67
N PRO A 21 -3.04 -4.84 3.02
CA PRO A 21 -3.58 -4.80 1.67
C PRO A 21 -4.97 -4.16 1.63
N PHE A 22 -5.27 -3.46 0.54
CA PHE A 22 -6.58 -2.88 0.25
C PHE A 22 -6.88 -2.92 -1.26
N PHE A 23 -8.03 -3.44 -1.67
CA PHE A 23 -8.39 -3.50 -3.10
C PHE A 23 -8.66 -2.12 -3.69
N THR A 24 -8.29 -1.90 -4.95
CA THR A 24 -8.85 -0.78 -5.72
C THR A 24 -10.36 -1.00 -5.93
N PRO A 25 -11.18 0.06 -6.05
CA PRO A 25 -12.63 -0.08 -6.20
C PRO A 25 -13.07 -0.92 -7.41
N ASP A 26 -12.25 -0.98 -8.46
CA ASP A 26 -12.47 -1.81 -9.64
C ASP A 26 -12.12 -3.30 -9.45
N GLY A 27 -11.50 -3.66 -8.32
CA GLY A 27 -11.05 -5.00 -7.98
C GLY A 27 -9.89 -5.55 -8.81
N LYS A 28 -9.28 -4.77 -9.70
CA LYS A 28 -8.21 -5.24 -10.61
C LYS A 28 -6.82 -5.23 -9.98
N SER A 29 -6.64 -4.42 -8.94
CA SER A 29 -5.36 -4.26 -8.26
C SER A 29 -5.57 -4.10 -6.76
N LEU A 30 -4.47 -4.09 -6.02
CA LEU A 30 -4.46 -3.83 -4.59
C LEU A 30 -3.34 -2.83 -4.25
N LEU A 31 -3.61 -1.99 -3.26
CA LEU A 31 -2.61 -1.20 -2.55
C LEU A 31 -2.09 -1.98 -1.34
N PHE A 32 -0.81 -1.82 -1.00
CA PHE A 32 -0.20 -2.43 0.17
C PHE A 32 1.02 -1.63 0.63
N SER A 33 1.41 -1.80 1.89
CA SER A 33 2.65 -1.23 2.44
C SER A 33 3.82 -2.15 2.16
N SER A 34 4.93 -1.62 1.63
CA SER A 34 6.16 -2.38 1.36
C SER A 34 7.43 -1.60 1.68
N ASN A 35 8.47 -2.31 2.11
CA ASN A 35 9.82 -1.76 2.27
C ASN A 35 10.75 -2.14 1.10
N GLN A 36 10.20 -2.51 -0.06
CA GLN A 36 11.00 -2.92 -1.23
C GLN A 36 11.97 -1.83 -1.72
N GLY A 37 11.55 -0.56 -1.71
CA GLY A 37 12.41 0.58 -2.09
C GLY A 37 13.38 1.01 -0.99
N ALA A 38 13.26 0.44 0.21
CA ALA A 38 14.09 0.79 1.35
C ALA A 38 15.33 -0.09 1.41
N GLY A 39 16.50 0.50 1.66
CA GLY A 39 17.72 -0.23 2.01
C GLY A 39 17.67 -0.92 3.39
N GLY A 40 16.47 -1.20 3.93
CA GLY A 40 16.20 -1.75 5.26
C GLY A 40 15.58 -0.75 6.24
N GLY A 41 15.20 -1.25 7.43
CA GLY A 41 14.66 -0.43 8.52
C GLY A 41 13.14 -0.26 8.51
N ARG A 42 12.66 0.89 8.99
CA ARG A 42 11.22 1.23 9.13
C ARG A 42 10.71 2.12 8.00
N GLU A 43 11.40 2.09 6.86
CA GLU A 43 11.04 2.85 5.68
C GLU A 43 10.05 2.02 4.87
N PHE A 44 8.83 2.53 4.74
CA PHE A 44 7.73 1.86 4.05
C PHE A 44 7.03 2.85 3.16
N ASP A 45 6.73 2.41 1.95
CA ASP A 45 5.91 3.13 1.00
C ASP A 45 4.65 2.33 0.67
N ILE A 46 3.66 3.02 0.13
CA ILE A 46 2.49 2.39 -0.48
C ILE A 46 2.86 1.98 -1.90
N TYR A 47 2.54 0.74 -2.24
CA TYR A 47 2.68 0.17 -3.57
C TYR A 47 1.33 -0.30 -4.09
N LYS A 48 1.19 -0.34 -5.42
CA LYS A 48 0.07 -0.92 -6.16
C LYS A 48 0.58 -2.14 -6.93
N ILE A 49 -0.24 -3.19 -6.99
CA ILE A 49 0.04 -4.39 -7.81
C ILE A 49 -1.26 -4.97 -8.35
N ASN A 50 -1.25 -5.49 -9.58
CA ASN A 50 -2.40 -6.18 -10.16
C ASN A 50 -2.68 -7.49 -9.42
N ILE A 51 -3.93 -7.96 -9.45
CA ILE A 51 -4.32 -9.22 -8.80
C ILE A 51 -3.61 -10.46 -9.37
N ASP A 52 -3.03 -10.36 -10.56
CA ASP A 52 -2.23 -11.40 -11.21
C ASP A 52 -0.73 -11.35 -10.85
N GLY A 53 -0.32 -10.40 -9.99
CA GLY A 53 1.07 -10.19 -9.58
C GLY A 53 1.90 -9.31 -10.52
N THR A 54 1.31 -8.79 -11.60
CA THR A 54 2.00 -7.88 -12.53
C THR A 54 1.82 -6.40 -12.14
N GLY A 55 2.51 -5.50 -12.83
CA GLY A 55 2.27 -4.06 -12.69
C GLY A 55 2.59 -3.49 -11.32
N LEU A 56 3.62 -4.01 -10.66
CA LEU A 56 4.11 -3.46 -9.40
C LEU A 56 4.57 -2.01 -9.59
N GLU A 57 3.98 -1.10 -8.82
CA GLU A 57 4.18 0.35 -8.90
C GLU A 57 4.30 0.95 -7.50
N GLN A 58 5.25 1.88 -7.32
CA GLN A 58 5.38 2.66 -6.09
C GLN A 58 4.46 3.89 -6.14
N VAL A 59 3.58 4.03 -5.15
CA VAL A 59 2.57 5.10 -5.09
C VAL A 59 3.05 6.29 -4.26
N THR A 60 3.75 6.05 -3.16
CA THR A 60 4.33 7.11 -2.31
C THR A 60 5.85 7.08 -2.38
N THR A 61 6.48 8.24 -2.14
CA THR A 61 7.94 8.42 -2.16
C THR A 61 8.43 9.30 -1.01
N ALA A 62 7.56 9.55 -0.02
CA ALA A 62 7.90 10.41 1.09
C ALA A 62 8.79 9.63 2.07
N LEU A 63 9.88 10.25 2.52
CA LEU A 63 10.77 9.62 3.49
C LEU A 63 10.02 9.26 4.79
N GLY A 64 10.32 8.08 5.32
CA GLY A 64 9.80 7.53 6.54
C GLY A 64 8.80 6.40 6.28
N PHE A 65 7.68 6.48 6.97
CA PHE A 65 6.66 5.44 6.92
C PHE A 65 5.41 5.99 6.27
N ASP A 66 4.94 5.27 5.26
CA ASP A 66 3.63 5.37 4.63
C ASP A 66 2.98 3.99 4.63
N GLY A 67 1.75 3.91 5.15
CA GLY A 67 1.06 2.64 5.15
C GLY A 67 -0.40 2.67 5.54
N PHE A 68 -1.00 1.47 5.61
CA PHE A 68 -2.43 1.28 5.84
C PHE A 68 -3.32 2.04 4.83
N PRO A 69 -3.09 1.86 3.51
CA PRO A 69 -3.84 2.57 2.48
C PRO A 69 -5.31 2.14 2.45
N MET A 70 -6.21 3.07 2.14
CA MET A 70 -7.62 2.81 1.83
C MET A 70 -8.11 3.79 0.77
N ILE A 71 -8.78 3.31 -0.27
CA ILE A 71 -9.43 4.17 -1.28
C ILE A 71 -10.89 4.42 -0.87
N SER A 72 -11.37 5.64 -1.07
CA SER A 72 -12.77 5.99 -0.83
C SER A 72 -13.73 5.20 -1.74
N PRO A 73 -14.99 4.97 -1.33
CA PRO A 73 -15.93 4.19 -2.13
C PRO A 73 -16.20 4.71 -3.55
N ASP A 74 -16.07 6.03 -3.74
CA ASP A 74 -16.21 6.69 -5.05
C ASP A 74 -14.91 6.67 -5.89
N GLY A 75 -13.81 6.13 -5.34
CA GLY A 75 -12.52 6.04 -6.02
C GLY A 75 -11.76 7.35 -6.16
N THR A 76 -12.19 8.43 -5.50
CA THR A 76 -11.58 9.77 -5.71
C THR A 76 -10.52 10.15 -4.69
N ARG A 77 -10.42 9.42 -3.56
CA ARG A 77 -9.51 9.73 -2.45
C ARG A 77 -8.78 8.51 -1.95
N ILE A 78 -7.58 8.73 -1.40
CA ILE A 78 -6.83 7.76 -0.61
C ILE A 78 -6.65 8.28 0.82
N LEU A 79 -6.90 7.42 1.81
CA LEU A 79 -6.52 7.56 3.21
C LEU A 79 -5.30 6.70 3.51
N PHE A 80 -4.40 7.19 4.35
CA PHE A 80 -3.21 6.47 4.73
C PHE A 80 -2.55 7.07 5.97
N CYS A 81 -1.82 6.24 6.70
CA CYS A 81 -1.00 6.66 7.83
C CYS A 81 0.39 7.07 7.35
N SER A 82 0.93 8.16 7.89
CA SER A 82 2.27 8.62 7.54
C SER A 82 3.01 9.33 8.66
N ASN A 83 4.34 9.31 8.58
CA ASN A 83 5.24 10.08 9.43
C ASN A 83 5.58 11.47 8.85
N ARG A 84 5.01 11.84 7.69
CA ARG A 84 5.24 13.15 7.07
C ARG A 84 4.74 14.30 7.94
N HIS A 85 5.37 15.46 7.79
CA HIS A 85 4.95 16.74 8.37
C HIS A 85 4.75 16.74 9.90
N ASN A 86 5.38 15.81 10.61
CA ASN A 86 5.25 15.71 12.06
C ASN A 86 6.25 16.60 12.80
N SER A 87 5.83 17.08 13.96
CA SER A 87 6.65 17.93 14.83
C SER A 87 7.66 17.10 15.61
N ASN A 88 7.34 15.84 15.93
CA ASN A 88 8.25 14.91 16.61
C ASN A 88 8.57 13.68 15.76
N LYS A 89 9.81 13.18 15.90
CA LYS A 89 10.25 11.95 15.23
C LYS A 89 9.42 10.76 15.70
N GLY A 90 8.90 9.99 14.74
CA GLY A 90 8.17 8.75 15.02
C GLY A 90 6.67 8.94 15.28
N GLU A 91 6.15 10.17 15.26
CA GLU A 91 4.71 10.40 15.18
C GLU A 91 4.17 9.81 13.87
N THR A 92 2.97 9.27 13.91
CA THR A 92 2.26 8.76 12.73
C THR A 92 0.85 9.33 12.78
N ASN A 93 0.45 10.01 11.71
CA ASN A 93 -0.85 10.66 11.58
C ASN A 93 -1.59 10.15 10.34
N VAL A 94 -2.89 10.41 10.25
CA VAL A 94 -3.73 10.01 9.11
C VAL A 94 -3.81 11.15 8.11
N PHE A 95 -3.59 10.84 6.85
CA PHE A 95 -3.60 11.77 5.73
C PHE A 95 -4.67 11.36 4.71
N VAL A 96 -5.21 12.35 4.01
CA VAL A 96 -6.08 12.18 2.84
C VAL A 96 -5.48 12.90 1.66
N ALA A 97 -5.55 12.29 0.48
CA ALA A 97 -5.15 12.89 -0.79
C ALA A 97 -6.10 12.47 -1.92
N ASP A 98 -6.09 13.21 -3.03
CA ASP A 98 -6.78 12.80 -4.25
C ASP A 98 -6.14 11.52 -4.80
N TRP A 99 -6.98 10.55 -5.19
CA TRP A 99 -6.54 9.34 -5.86
C TRP A 99 -6.74 9.49 -7.36
N LEU A 100 -5.64 9.47 -8.11
CA LEU A 100 -5.64 9.62 -9.57
C LEU A 100 -5.40 8.30 -10.31
N GLY A 101 -5.14 7.21 -9.59
CA GLY A 101 -4.72 5.92 -10.19
C GLY A 101 -5.84 5.07 -10.78
N GLY A 102 -6.94 5.70 -11.22
CA GLY A 102 -8.10 5.06 -11.84
C GLY A 102 -8.16 5.32 -13.35
N GLU A 103 -7.47 4.48 -14.13
CA GLU A 103 -7.79 4.09 -15.51
C GLU A 103 -7.38 2.62 -15.72
#